data_AF-A0A8I1SZ94-F1
#
_entry.id   AF-A0A8I1SZ94-F1
#
_cell.length_a   1.000
_cell.length_b   1.000
_cell.length_c   1.000
_cell.angle_alpha   90.00
_cell.angle_beta   90.00
_cell.angle_gamma   90.00
#
_symmetry.space_group_name_H-M   'P 1'
#
loop_
_entity.id
_entity.type
_entity.pdbx_description
1 polymer ?
#
loop_
_entity_poly.entity_id
_entity_poly.type
_entity_poly.pdbx_seq_one_letter_code
_entity_poly.pdbx_strand_id
1 'polypeptide(L)'
;MTQIEATLLGVMIATIALMIGLLTYLLSRGLLPLTPSGKLWDRVYELDKLVLAYPDVFVRFMQECPRTAPFFYADPSVVPRTRDFYQLKAFVYFHLNVFEEIFLTTEGSGWIARQFERSDWDSYILRKMRHPLIREVFNREARLIYPGRFREFIEKNRASIEKPVDPDAF
;
A
#
# COMPACT_ATOMS: atom_id res chain seq x y z
N MET A 1 50.41 35.43 -10.94
CA MET A 1 49.66 34.23 -11.34
C MET A 1 49.58 34.23 -12.85
N THR A 2 50.15 33.23 -13.51
CA THR A 2 50.15 33.15 -14.97
C THR A 2 48.77 32.72 -15.48
N GLN A 3 48.40 33.10 -16.71
CA GLN A 3 47.10 32.73 -17.29
C GLN A 3 46.87 31.21 -17.28
N ILE A 4 47.94 30.43 -17.38
CA ILE A 4 47.95 28.96 -17.32
C ILE A 4 47.59 28.47 -15.91
N GLU A 5 48.13 29.09 -14.85
CA GLU A 5 47.78 28.77 -13.46
C GLU A 5 46.29 29.04 -13.18
N ALA A 6 45.75 30.14 -13.71
CA ALA A 6 44.32 30.46 -13.59
C ALA A 6 43.44 29.41 -14.29
N THR A 7 43.81 28.96 -15.50
CA THR A 7 43.06 27.95 -16.24
C THR A 7 43.12 26.58 -15.54
N LEU A 8 44.29 26.17 -15.04
CA LEU A 8 44.45 24.91 -14.31
C LEU A 8 43.62 24.89 -13.02
N LEU A 9 43.60 26.00 -12.28
CA LEU A 9 42.81 26.13 -11.06
C LEU A 9 41.30 26.07 -11.36
N GLY A 10 40.86 26.73 -12.44
CA GLY A 10 39.47 26.65 -12.92
C GLY A 10 39.04 25.25 -13.32
N VAL A 11 39.89 24.51 -14.05
CA VAL A 11 39.62 23.11 -14.44
C VAL A 11 39.57 22.20 -13.22
N MET A 12 40.47 22.38 -12.24
CA MET A 12 40.42 21.63 -10.98
C MET A 12 39.10 21.85 -10.24
N ILE A 13 38.68 23.11 -10.08
CA ILE A 13 37.43 23.45 -9.39
C ILE A 13 36.22 22.84 -10.12
N ALA A 14 36.17 22.94 -11.45
CA ALA A 14 35.10 22.34 -12.24
C ALA A 14 35.05 20.81 -12.09
N THR A 15 36.20 20.15 -12.05
CA THR A 15 36.31 18.70 -11.88
C THR A 15 35.83 18.27 -10.49
N ILE A 16 36.23 19.00 -9.44
CA ILE A 16 35.78 18.75 -8.07
C ILE A 16 34.27 18.95 -7.96
N ALA A 17 33.73 20.03 -8.54
CA ALA A 17 32.29 20.30 -8.55
C ALA A 17 31.51 19.18 -9.26
N LEU A 18 32.03 18.67 -10.38
CA LEU A 18 31.45 17.53 -11.10
C LEU A 18 31.44 16.26 -10.23
N MET A 19 32.54 15.95 -9.55
CA MET A 19 32.64 14.79 -8.67
C MET A 19 31.68 14.89 -7.48
N ILE A 20 31.57 16.06 -6.86
CA ILE A 20 30.61 16.30 -5.77
C ILE A 20 29.17 16.19 -6.28
N GLY A 21 28.86 16.75 -7.46
CA GLY A 21 27.55 16.63 -8.09
C GLY A 21 27.17 15.18 -8.39
N LEU A 22 28.12 14.40 -8.92
CA LEU A 22 27.91 12.98 -9.18
C LEU A 22 27.74 12.17 -7.89
N LEU A 23 28.56 12.41 -6.88
CA LEU A 23 28.44 11.78 -5.56
C LEU A 23 27.08 12.11 -4.92
N THR A 24 26.67 13.38 -4.97
CA THR A 24 25.38 13.82 -4.44
C THR A 24 24.23 13.18 -5.21
N TYR A 25 24.34 13.03 -6.53
CA TYR A 25 23.36 12.31 -7.35
C TYR A 25 23.27 10.83 -6.97
N LEU A 26 24.42 10.16 -6.81
CA LEU A 26 24.48 8.74 -6.41
C LEU A 26 23.96 8.52 -4.99
N LEU A 27 24.34 9.37 -4.03
CA LEU A 27 23.86 9.34 -2.65
C LEU A 27 22.37 9.66 -2.60
N SER A 28 21.89 10.68 -3.32
CA SER A 28 20.47 10.99 -3.40
C SER A 28 19.71 9.81 -3.98
N ARG A 29 20.23 9.15 -5.02
CA ARG A 29 19.61 7.94 -5.59
C ARG A 29 19.65 6.73 -4.66
N GLY A 30 20.68 6.61 -3.84
CA GLY A 30 20.81 5.57 -2.81
C GLY A 30 20.00 5.81 -1.54
N LEU A 31 19.74 7.07 -1.18
CA LEU A 31 18.99 7.50 0.02
C LEU A 31 17.52 7.84 -0.27
N LEU A 32 17.17 8.20 -1.51
CA LEU A 32 15.81 8.35 -2.03
C LEU A 32 14.86 7.23 -1.58
N PRO A 33 15.27 5.96 -1.52
CA PRO A 33 14.35 4.90 -1.14
C PRO A 33 14.11 4.74 0.37
N LEU A 34 14.69 5.58 1.25
CA LEU A 34 14.22 5.77 2.64
C LEU A 34 12.89 6.56 2.70
N THR A 35 12.61 7.40 1.70
CA THR A 35 11.37 8.20 1.68
C THR A 35 10.11 7.34 1.45
N PRO A 36 10.11 6.37 0.51
CA PRO A 36 9.06 5.38 0.37
C PRO A 36 8.87 4.50 1.61
N SER A 37 9.92 4.23 2.40
CA SER A 37 9.79 3.41 3.63
C SER A 37 9.00 4.10 4.71
N GLY A 38 9.30 5.39 4.95
CA GLY A 38 8.52 6.20 5.88
C GLY A 38 7.04 6.22 5.49
N LYS A 39 6.74 6.50 4.21
CA LYS A 39 5.36 6.57 3.72
C LYS A 39 4.60 5.25 3.87
N LEU A 40 5.24 4.11 3.59
CA LEU A 40 4.57 2.82 3.72
C LEU A 40 4.22 2.50 5.17
N TRP A 41 5.15 2.76 6.10
CA TRP A 41 4.89 2.63 7.54
C TRP A 41 3.85 3.64 8.03
N ASP A 42 3.85 4.87 7.51
CA ASP A 42 2.83 5.87 7.83
C ASP A 42 1.43 5.38 7.44
N ARG A 43 1.27 4.71 6.29
CA ARG A 43 -0.02 4.13 5.87
C ARG A 43 -0.48 2.99 6.75
N VAL A 44 0.44 2.11 7.17
CA VAL A 44 0.12 1.06 8.14
C VAL A 44 -0.29 1.69 9.47
N TYR A 45 0.43 2.72 9.92
CA TYR A 45 0.08 3.43 11.14
C TYR A 45 -1.26 4.19 11.04
N GLU A 46 -1.64 4.67 9.85
CA GLU A 46 -2.97 5.23 9.61
C GLU A 46 -4.08 4.18 9.72
N LEU A 47 -3.84 2.94 9.28
CA LEU A 47 -4.77 1.83 9.51
C LEU A 47 -4.96 1.57 11.01
N ASP A 48 -3.86 1.50 11.77
CA ASP A 48 -3.91 1.26 13.21
C ASP A 48 -4.65 2.39 13.94
N LYS A 49 -4.37 3.65 13.57
CA LYS A 49 -5.10 4.81 14.06
C LYS A 49 -6.59 4.74 13.76
N LEU A 50 -6.96 4.27 12.57
CA LEU A 50 -8.37 4.15 12.18
C LEU A 50 -9.10 3.15 13.08
N VAL A 51 -8.46 2.02 13.41
CA VAL A 51 -9.00 1.02 14.33
C VAL A 51 -9.17 1.61 15.74
N LEU A 52 -8.15 2.32 16.25
CA LEU A 52 -8.19 2.93 17.58
C LEU A 52 -9.18 4.09 17.67
N ALA A 53 -9.37 4.86 16.60
CA ALA A 53 -10.29 5.99 16.56
C ALA A 53 -11.76 5.55 16.39
N TYR A 54 -12.00 4.41 15.74
CA TYR A 54 -13.35 3.90 15.45
C TYR A 54 -13.51 2.43 15.87
N PRO A 55 -13.37 2.11 17.17
CA PRO A 55 -13.39 0.74 17.65
C PRO A 55 -14.71 0.02 17.33
N ASP A 56 -15.85 0.73 17.38
CA ASP A 56 -17.16 0.14 17.06
C ASP A 56 -17.26 -0.32 15.61
N VAL A 57 -16.63 0.41 14.68
CA VAL A 57 -16.59 0.05 13.26
C VAL A 57 -15.69 -1.17 13.07
N PHE A 58 -14.55 -1.21 13.76
CA PHE A 58 -13.64 -2.35 13.74
C PHE A 58 -14.29 -3.62 14.31
N VAL A 59 -14.99 -3.51 15.45
CA VAL A 59 -15.71 -4.66 16.04
C VAL A 59 -16.74 -5.21 15.07
N ARG A 60 -17.52 -4.35 14.42
CA ARG A 60 -18.48 -4.78 13.39
C ARG A 60 -17.80 -5.41 12.20
N PHE A 61 -16.67 -4.85 11.76
CA PHE A 61 -15.86 -5.45 10.71
C PHE A 61 -15.46 -6.89 11.09
N MET A 62 -14.92 -7.09 12.29
CA MET A 62 -14.51 -8.41 12.80
C MET A 62 -15.69 -9.37 12.98
N GLN A 63 -16.85 -8.89 13.40
CA GLN A 63 -18.08 -9.70 13.52
C GLN A 63 -18.55 -10.29 12.18
N GLU A 64 -18.15 -9.69 11.07
CA GLU A 64 -18.48 -10.15 9.73
C GLU A 64 -17.47 -11.17 9.17
N CYS A 65 -16.40 -11.52 9.90
CA CYS A 65 -15.45 -12.59 9.51
C CYS A 65 -16.13 -13.91 9.09
N PRO A 66 -17.09 -14.48 9.84
CA PRO A 66 -17.75 -15.73 9.46
C PRO A 66 -18.79 -15.58 8.33
N ARG A 67 -19.01 -14.37 7.80
CA ARG A 67 -20.08 -14.12 6.84
C ARG A 67 -19.84 -14.84 5.51
N THR A 68 -20.85 -15.56 5.05
CA THR A 68 -20.85 -16.27 3.75
C THR A 68 -21.70 -15.60 2.68
N ALA A 69 -22.72 -14.84 3.09
CA ALA A 69 -23.59 -14.09 2.19
C ALA A 69 -23.07 -12.65 1.97
N PRO A 70 -23.41 -11.99 0.85
CA PRO A 70 -23.11 -10.57 0.64
C PRO A 70 -23.63 -9.68 1.79
N PHE A 71 -22.90 -8.60 2.09
CA PHE A 71 -23.29 -7.55 3.04
C PHE A 71 -23.61 -6.25 2.29
N PHE A 72 -22.65 -5.71 1.55
CA PHE A 72 -22.77 -4.42 0.87
C PHE A 72 -23.72 -4.43 -0.31
N TYR A 73 -23.90 -5.58 -0.96
CA TYR A 73 -24.80 -5.73 -2.11
C TYR A 73 -25.99 -6.66 -1.82
N ALA A 74 -26.21 -7.02 -0.55
CA ALA A 74 -27.47 -7.62 -0.14
C ALA A 74 -28.64 -6.65 -0.33
N ASP A 75 -29.86 -7.18 -0.40
CA ASP A 75 -31.07 -6.36 -0.49
C ASP A 75 -31.18 -5.42 0.74
N PRO A 76 -31.60 -4.15 0.57
CA PRO A 76 -31.76 -3.21 1.69
C PRO A 76 -32.71 -3.68 2.79
N SER A 77 -33.65 -4.59 2.50
CA SER A 77 -34.52 -5.22 3.50
C SER A 77 -33.78 -6.22 4.41
N VAL A 78 -32.65 -6.78 3.93
CA VAL A 78 -31.80 -7.72 4.68
C VAL A 78 -30.68 -6.98 5.40
N VAL A 79 -30.05 -6.01 4.71
CA VAL A 79 -28.99 -5.17 5.27
C VAL A 79 -29.36 -3.69 5.08
N PRO A 80 -30.00 -3.07 6.09
CA PRO A 80 -30.41 -1.68 6.03
C PRO A 80 -29.25 -0.73 5.74
N ARG A 81 -29.48 0.25 4.86
CA ARG A 81 -28.49 1.27 4.45
C ARG A 81 -28.39 2.41 5.47
N THR A 82 -28.05 2.06 6.70
CA THR A 82 -27.89 3.01 7.81
C THR A 82 -26.55 3.73 7.74
N ARG A 83 -26.32 4.70 8.64
CA ARG A 83 -25.01 5.35 8.80
C ARG A 83 -23.89 4.32 8.98
N ASP A 84 -24.12 3.31 9.81
CA ASP A 84 -23.11 2.31 10.14
C ASP A 84 -22.72 1.46 8.93
N PHE A 85 -23.67 1.17 8.05
CA PHE A 85 -23.42 0.50 6.78
C PHE A 85 -22.38 1.28 5.95
N TYR A 86 -22.58 2.59 5.80
CA TYR A 86 -21.67 3.43 5.01
C TYR A 86 -20.32 3.62 5.69
N GLN A 87 -20.29 3.73 7.02
CA GLN A 87 -19.03 3.80 7.78
C GLN A 87 -18.20 2.52 7.61
N LEU A 88 -18.85 1.35 7.68
CA LEU A 88 -18.18 0.07 7.46
C LEU A 88 -17.70 -0.08 6.01
N LYS A 89 -18.48 0.38 5.03
CA LYS A 89 -18.06 0.38 3.62
C LYS A 89 -16.86 1.30 3.40
N ALA A 90 -16.86 2.50 3.99
CA ALA A 90 -15.73 3.43 3.94
C ALA A 90 -14.47 2.83 4.59
N PHE A 91 -14.62 2.15 5.71
CA PHE A 91 -13.53 1.43 6.39
C PHE A 91 -12.90 0.36 5.48
N VAL A 92 -13.72 -0.37 4.73
CA VAL A 92 -13.25 -1.36 3.73
C VAL A 92 -12.52 -0.70 2.57
N TYR A 93 -13.03 0.41 2.02
CA TYR A 93 -12.31 1.14 0.96
C TYR A 93 -10.95 1.64 1.45
N PHE A 94 -10.87 2.11 2.70
CA PHE A 94 -9.61 2.56 3.26
C PHE A 94 -8.57 1.43 3.28
N HIS A 95 -8.95 0.21 3.71
CA HIS A 95 -8.09 -0.97 3.63
C HIS A 95 -7.62 -1.25 2.20
N LEU A 96 -8.55 -1.28 1.24
CA LEU A 96 -8.22 -1.57 -0.16
C LEU A 96 -7.26 -0.54 -0.77
N ASN A 97 -7.45 0.74 -0.45
CA ASN A 97 -6.57 1.82 -0.91
C ASN A 97 -5.16 1.66 -0.31
N VAL A 98 -5.06 1.33 0.98
CA VAL A 98 -3.74 1.09 1.61
C VAL A 98 -3.07 -0.14 1.01
N PHE A 99 -3.82 -1.21 0.71
CA PHE A 99 -3.24 -2.40 0.06
C PHE A 99 -2.70 -2.10 -1.34
N GLU A 100 -3.42 -1.32 -2.14
CA GLU A 100 -2.94 -0.88 -3.44
C GLU A 100 -1.67 -0.03 -3.31
N GLU A 101 -1.64 0.92 -2.36
CA GLU A 101 -0.46 1.77 -2.13
C GLU A 101 0.76 0.95 -1.71
N ILE A 102 0.59 -0.01 -0.80
CA ILE A 102 1.65 -0.97 -0.41
C ILE A 102 2.15 -1.73 -1.63
N PHE A 103 1.22 -2.28 -2.43
CA PHE A 103 1.58 -3.06 -3.63
C PHE A 103 2.35 -2.22 -4.65
N LEU A 104 1.85 -1.04 -5.00
CA LEU A 104 2.50 -0.17 -6.00
C LEU A 104 3.86 0.34 -5.52
N THR A 105 3.99 0.60 -4.22
CA THR A 105 5.26 1.02 -3.59
C THR A 105 6.31 -0.09 -3.66
N THR A 106 5.91 -1.33 -3.36
CA THR A 106 6.82 -2.49 -3.33
C THR A 106 7.11 -3.05 -4.72
N GLU A 107 6.21 -2.88 -5.69
CA GLU A 107 6.39 -3.34 -7.07
C GLU A 107 7.29 -2.41 -7.90
N GLY A 108 7.23 -1.10 -7.66
CA GLY A 108 7.84 -0.07 -8.52
C GLY A 108 9.38 -0.02 -8.55
N SER A 109 10.08 -0.68 -7.62
CA SER A 109 11.55 -0.65 -7.57
C SER A 109 12.13 -1.97 -7.07
N GLY A 110 13.00 -2.60 -7.85
CA GLY A 110 13.66 -3.86 -7.48
C GLY A 110 14.58 -3.76 -6.26
N TRP A 111 14.98 -2.56 -5.85
CA TRP A 111 15.71 -2.32 -4.61
C TRP A 111 14.75 -2.22 -3.41
N ILE A 112 13.63 -1.50 -3.56
CA ILE A 112 12.56 -1.42 -2.55
C ILE A 112 11.97 -2.81 -2.32
N ALA A 113 11.70 -3.57 -3.38
CA ALA A 113 11.21 -4.94 -3.28
C ALA A 113 12.12 -5.87 -2.43
N ARG A 114 13.44 -5.63 -2.43
CA ARG A 114 14.41 -6.42 -1.64
C ARG A 114 14.49 -5.95 -0.19
N GLN A 115 14.52 -4.64 0.05
CA GLN A 115 14.62 -4.10 1.40
C GLN A 115 13.35 -4.35 2.22
N PHE A 116 12.19 -4.43 1.57
CA PHE A 116 10.89 -4.55 2.22
C PHE A 116 10.32 -5.95 2.18
N GLU A 117 11.09 -6.95 1.74
CA GLU A 117 10.64 -8.34 1.67
C GLU A 117 9.28 -8.41 0.94
N ARG A 118 9.26 -8.07 -0.36
CA ARG A 118 8.01 -7.99 -1.15
C ARG A 118 7.07 -9.19 -0.94
N SER A 119 7.62 -10.39 -0.79
CA SER A 119 6.86 -11.61 -0.47
C SER A 119 5.97 -11.48 0.75
N ASP A 120 6.41 -10.72 1.74
CA ASP A 120 5.78 -10.59 3.05
C ASP A 120 4.65 -9.56 2.97
N TRP A 121 4.84 -8.47 2.22
CA TRP A 121 3.76 -7.55 1.87
C TRP A 121 2.71 -8.19 0.98
N ASP A 122 3.12 -8.97 -0.03
CA ASP A 122 2.20 -9.74 -0.86
C ASP A 122 1.38 -10.69 0.04
N SER A 123 2.05 -11.40 0.96
CA SER A 123 1.38 -12.30 1.90
C SER A 123 0.44 -11.56 2.86
N TYR A 124 0.84 -10.40 3.37
CA TYR A 124 0.04 -9.53 4.23
C TYR A 124 -1.26 -9.09 3.53
N ILE A 125 -1.14 -8.57 2.30
CA ILE A 125 -2.29 -8.14 1.49
C ILE A 125 -3.20 -9.34 1.23
N LEU A 126 -2.65 -10.46 0.74
CA LEU A 126 -3.46 -11.63 0.40
C LEU A 126 -4.14 -12.25 1.62
N ARG A 127 -3.52 -12.21 2.81
CA ARG A 127 -4.10 -12.69 4.06
C ARG A 127 -5.28 -11.82 4.49
N LYS A 128 -5.14 -10.48 4.47
CA LYS A 128 -6.23 -9.55 4.80
C LYS A 128 -7.35 -9.55 3.75
N MET A 129 -7.03 -9.72 2.47
CA MET A 129 -8.02 -9.82 1.39
C MET A 129 -9.01 -10.97 1.55
N ARG A 130 -8.72 -11.97 2.41
CA ARG A 130 -9.65 -13.07 2.74
C ARG A 130 -10.89 -12.60 3.49
N HIS A 131 -10.88 -11.41 4.09
CA HIS A 131 -12.04 -10.89 4.80
C HIS A 131 -13.24 -10.74 3.85
N PRO A 132 -14.42 -11.28 4.18
CA PRO A 132 -15.55 -11.35 3.25
C PRO A 132 -15.99 -9.97 2.76
N LEU A 133 -16.01 -8.96 3.64
CA LEU A 133 -16.36 -7.58 3.27
C LEU A 133 -15.37 -6.95 2.28
N ILE A 134 -14.07 -7.16 2.49
CA ILE A 134 -13.01 -6.64 1.59
C ILE A 134 -13.13 -7.31 0.23
N ARG A 135 -13.23 -8.64 0.23
CA ARG A 135 -13.39 -9.44 -0.98
C ARG A 135 -14.65 -9.08 -1.75
N GLU A 136 -15.76 -8.83 -1.05
CA GLU A 136 -17.03 -8.44 -1.66
C GLU A 136 -16.91 -7.11 -2.41
N VAL A 137 -16.39 -6.07 -1.77
CA VAL A 137 -16.19 -4.76 -2.41
C VAL A 137 -15.24 -4.88 -3.59
N PHE A 138 -14.11 -5.58 -3.41
CA PHE A 138 -13.14 -5.76 -4.48
C PHE A 138 -13.74 -6.48 -5.68
N ASN A 139 -14.37 -7.64 -5.49
CA ASN A 139 -14.97 -8.42 -6.58
C ASN A 139 -16.02 -7.64 -7.39
N ARG A 140 -16.74 -6.73 -6.73
CA ARG A 140 -17.83 -5.97 -7.35
C ARG A 140 -17.36 -4.69 -8.02
N GLU A 141 -16.41 -3.99 -7.41
CA GLU A 141 -16.06 -2.62 -7.82
C GLU A 141 -14.62 -2.45 -8.30
N ALA A 142 -13.74 -3.44 -8.11
CA ALA A 142 -12.32 -3.30 -8.48
C ALA A 142 -12.10 -3.02 -9.96
N ARG A 143 -13.03 -3.43 -10.83
CA ARG A 143 -12.95 -3.10 -12.26
C ARG A 143 -12.97 -1.59 -12.53
N LEU A 144 -13.70 -0.84 -11.71
CA LEU A 144 -13.87 0.60 -11.84
C LEU A 144 -12.84 1.36 -11.00
N ILE A 145 -12.54 0.86 -9.80
CA ILE A 145 -11.75 1.61 -8.79
C ILE A 145 -10.26 1.30 -8.90
N TYR A 146 -9.88 0.06 -9.24
CA TYR A 146 -8.49 -0.40 -9.23
C TYR A 146 -8.07 -0.91 -10.63
N PRO A 147 -7.94 -0.03 -11.64
CA PRO A 147 -7.45 -0.44 -12.94
C PRO A 147 -5.95 -0.77 -12.88
N GLY A 148 -5.55 -1.92 -13.46
CA GLY A 148 -4.15 -2.25 -13.71
C GLY A 148 -3.54 -3.32 -12.80
N ARG A 149 -2.26 -3.17 -12.49
CA ARG A 149 -1.39 -4.23 -11.95
C ARG A 149 -1.82 -4.77 -10.59
N PHE A 150 -2.37 -3.91 -9.71
CA PHE A 150 -2.88 -4.36 -8.42
C PHE A 150 -4.03 -5.35 -8.59
N ARG A 151 -4.97 -5.06 -9.49
CA ARG A 151 -6.07 -5.98 -9.79
C ARG A 151 -5.58 -7.28 -10.42
N GLU A 152 -4.64 -7.22 -11.34
CA GLU A 152 -4.03 -8.41 -11.94
C GLU A 152 -3.33 -9.27 -10.89
N PHE A 153 -2.63 -8.65 -9.93
CA PHE A 153 -2.02 -9.32 -8.79
C PHE A 153 -3.06 -10.05 -7.93
N ILE A 154 -4.18 -9.39 -7.60
CA ILE A 154 -5.25 -10.01 -6.81
C ILE A 154 -5.92 -11.16 -7.56
N GLU A 155 -6.27 -10.97 -8.84
CA GLU A 155 -6.90 -12.02 -9.66
C GLU A 155 -5.97 -13.22 -9.86
N LYS A 156 -4.67 -12.99 -10.09
CA LYS A 156 -3.67 -14.06 -10.19
C LYS A 156 -3.56 -14.89 -8.90
N ASN A 157 -3.82 -14.28 -7.75
CA ASN A 157 -3.71 -14.90 -6.44
C ASN A 157 -5.07 -15.27 -5.81
N ARG A 158 -6.14 -15.35 -6.62
CA ARG A 158 -7.51 -15.61 -6.13
C ARG A 158 -7.62 -16.84 -5.24
N ALA A 159 -6.94 -17.94 -5.58
CA ALA A 159 -6.93 -19.16 -4.77
C ALA A 159 -6.41 -18.94 -3.33
N SER A 160 -5.50 -17.98 -3.11
CA SER A 160 -5.02 -17.62 -1.77
C SER A 160 -6.01 -16.79 -0.98
N ILE A 161 -6.90 -16.05 -1.66
CA ILE A 161 -7.90 -15.15 -1.08
C ILE A 161 -9.21 -15.90 -0.76
N GLU A 162 -9.46 -17.02 -1.42
CA GLU A 162 -10.62 -17.89 -1.17
C GLU A 162 -10.44 -18.80 0.05
N LYS A 163 -9.22 -18.89 0.60
CA LYS A 163 -8.94 -19.57 1.87
C LYS A 163 -9.76 -18.95 3.02
N PRO A 164 -9.97 -19.71 4.12
CA PRO A 164 -10.64 -19.19 5.30
C PRO A 164 -10.03 -17.87 5.78
N VAL A 165 -10.90 -16.96 6.22
CA VAL A 165 -10.48 -15.71 6.84
C VAL A 165 -9.58 -16.01 8.04
N ASP A 166 -8.59 -15.16 8.24
CA ASP A 166 -7.67 -15.24 9.35
C ASP A 166 -7.97 -14.08 10.30
N PRO A 167 -8.60 -14.33 11.46
CA PRO A 167 -8.98 -13.27 12.39
C PRO A 167 -7.77 -12.53 12.97
N ASP A 168 -6.63 -13.22 13.11
CA ASP A 168 -5.39 -12.65 13.66
C ASP A 168 -4.63 -11.82 12.63
N ALA A 169 -5.20 -11.64 11.44
CA ALA A 169 -4.64 -10.77 10.41
C ALA A 169 -5.04 -9.31 10.60
N PHE A 170 -5.88 -8.95 11.59
CA PHE A 170 -6.50 -7.63 11.72
C PHE A 170 -6.25 -6.95 13.06
#